data_AF-F8PR65-F1
#
_entry.id   AF-F8PR65-F1
#
_cell.length_a   1.000
_cell.length_b   1.000
_cell.length_c   1.000
_cell.angle_alpha   90.00
_cell.angle_beta   90.00
_cell.angle_gamma   90.00
#
_symmetry.space_group_name_H-M   'P 1'
#
loop_
_entity.id
_entity.type
_entity.pdbx_description
1 polymer ?
#
loop_
_entity_poly.entity_id
_entity_poly.type
_entity_poly.pdbx_seq_one_letter_code
_entity_poly.pdbx_strand_id
1 'polypeptide(L)' 'LWMVQQDVNEEGYPAVKFIHVDCILRAAHLLPIYGDCFMPRELSFSNSLDAFHAYYVNKFIDHHAFGIAS' A
#
# COMPACT_ATOMS: atom_id res chain seq x y z
N LEU A 1 -7.69 10.27 -7.98
CA LEU A 1 -6.75 9.17 -7.68
C LEU A 1 -5.55 9.79 -7.00
N TRP A 2 -5.08 9.23 -5.91
CA TRP A 2 -3.94 9.78 -5.16
C TRP A 2 -2.76 8.85 -5.38
N MET A 3 -1.57 9.39 -5.60
CA MET A 3 -0.34 8.62 -5.60
C MET A 3 0.27 8.68 -4.21
N VAL A 4 0.61 7.52 -3.66
CA VAL A 4 1.31 7.41 -2.39
C VAL A 4 2.60 6.64 -2.61
N GLN A 5 3.66 7.04 -1.91
CA GLN A 5 4.96 6.38 -1.94
C GLN A 5 5.24 5.77 -0.58
N GLN A 6 6.01 4.69 -0.55
CA GLN A 6 6.49 4.10 0.70
C GLN A 6 7.38 5.09 1.45
N ASP A 7 7.28 5.08 2.77
CA ASP A 7 8.20 5.79 3.65
C ASP A 7 9.49 4.98 3.76
N VAL A 8 10.64 5.64 3.63
CA VAL A 8 11.97 5.00 3.63
C VAL A 8 12.90 5.68 4.61
N ASN A 9 13.83 4.91 5.19
CA ASN A 9 14.84 5.44 6.09
C ASN A 9 16.00 6.11 5.31
N GLU A 10 16.99 6.65 6.04
CA GLU A 10 18.17 7.31 5.44
C GLU A 10 19.00 6.38 4.53
N GLU A 11 18.89 5.06 4.73
CA GLU A 11 19.58 4.04 3.93
C GLU A 11 18.75 3.56 2.72
N GLY A 12 17.52 4.07 2.54
CA GLY A 12 16.63 3.72 1.44
C GLY A 12 15.80 2.44 1.64
N TYR A 13 15.81 1.84 2.84
CA TYR A 13 14.97 0.69 3.16
C TYR A 13 13.57 1.14 3.63
N PRO A 14 12.52 0.32 3.42
CA PRO A 14 11.19 0.60 3.94
C PRO A 14 11.21 0.88 5.45
N ALA A 15 10.64 2.01 5.86
CA ALA A 15 10.55 2.38 7.27
C ALA A 15 9.54 1.48 8.00
N VAL A 16 10.01 0.70 8.98
CA VAL A 16 9.16 -0.15 9.81
C VAL A 16 8.67 0.62 11.03
N LYS A 17 7.36 0.66 11.23
CA LYS A 17 6.72 1.32 12.39
C LYS A 17 5.72 0.37 13.04
N PHE A 18 5.69 0.36 14.37
CA PHE A 18 4.64 -0.30 15.13
C PHE A 18 3.50 0.68 15.34
N ILE A 19 2.30 0.31 14.91
CA ILE A 19 1.07 1.08 15.14
C ILE A 19 0.10 0.25 15.96
N HIS A 20 -0.69 0.91 16.81
CA HIS A 20 -1.80 0.25 17.47
C HIS A 20 -2.87 -0.08 16.42
N VAL A 21 -3.49 -1.25 16.52
CA VAL A 21 -4.52 -1.68 15.55
C VAL A 21 -5.71 -0.71 15.52
N ASP A 22 -6.05 -0.12 16.66
CA ASP A 22 -7.12 0.91 16.74
C ASP A 22 -6.81 2.20 15.96
N CYS A 23 -5.56 2.43 15.56
CA CYS A 23 -5.20 3.54 14.69
C CYS A 23 -5.51 3.24 13.21
N ILE A 24 -5.86 2.00 12.85
CA ILE A 24 -6.22 1.62 11.49
C ILE A 24 -7.67 2.01 11.25
N LEU A 25 -7.87 3.09 10.49
CA LEU A 25 -9.20 3.62 10.21
C LEU A 25 -10.03 2.71 9.32
N ARG A 26 -9.42 2.20 8.24
CA ARG A 26 -10.04 1.32 7.24
C ARG A 26 -8.97 0.70 6.34
N ALA A 27 -9.34 -0.38 5.66
CA ALA A 27 -8.55 -0.90 4.54
C ALA A 27 -8.63 0.04 3.33
N ALA A 28 -7.64 -0.04 2.44
CA ALA A 28 -7.67 0.63 1.14
C ALA A 28 -7.11 -0.33 0.08
N HIS A 29 -7.67 -0.29 -1.13
CA HIS A 29 -7.16 -1.04 -2.25
C HIS A 29 -6.01 -0.28 -2.89
N LEU A 30 -4.81 -0.84 -2.77
CA LEU A 30 -3.59 -0.28 -3.32
C LEU A 30 -3.31 -0.90 -4.68
N LEU A 31 -3.45 -0.10 -5.74
CA LEU A 31 -3.05 -0.52 -7.09
C LEU A 31 -1.58 -0.13 -7.32
N PRO A 32 -0.67 -1.07 -7.59
CA PRO A 32 0.73 -0.75 -7.83
C PRO A 32 0.93 0.18 -9.02
N ILE A 33 1.91 1.09 -8.92
CA ILE A 33 2.43 1.80 -10.08
C ILE A 33 3.50 0.91 -10.72
N TYR A 34 3.16 0.32 -11.87
CA TYR A 34 4.07 -0.54 -12.62
C TYR A 34 5.14 0.29 -13.33
N GLY A 35 6.36 -0.26 -13.39
CA GLY A 35 7.43 0.22 -14.27
C GLY A 35 7.53 -0.64 -15.53
N ASP A 36 8.65 -0.50 -16.24
CA ASP A 36 8.88 -1.19 -17.51
C ASP A 36 9.44 -2.62 -17.35
N CYS A 37 9.60 -3.10 -16.11
CA CYS A 37 10.18 -4.40 -15.81
C CYS A 37 9.12 -5.51 -15.74
N PHE A 38 9.56 -6.74 -16.03
CA PHE A 38 8.73 -7.93 -15.80
C PHE A 38 8.50 -8.16 -14.31
N MET A 39 7.30 -8.66 -13.99
CA MET A 39 6.93 -9.02 -12.62
C MET A 39 7.75 -10.23 -12.14
N PRO A 40 8.32 -10.19 -10.92
CA PRO A 40 9.01 -11.34 -10.33
C PRO A 40 8.06 -12.54 -10.23
N ARG A 41 8.55 -13.74 -10.52
CA ARG A 41 7.74 -14.96 -10.45
C ARG A 41 7.43 -15.36 -9.00
N GLU A 42 8.28 -14.93 -8.09
CA GLU A 42 8.23 -15.18 -6.64
C GLU A 42 7.32 -14.19 -5.91
N LEU A 43 6.65 -13.29 -6.66
CA LEU A 43 5.65 -12.40 -6.10
C LEU A 43 4.44 -13.21 -5.63
N SER A 44 4.06 -12.99 -4.39
CA SER A 44 2.94 -13.62 -3.71
C SER A 44 2.13 -12.56 -2.97
N PHE A 45 0.95 -12.94 -2.48
CA PHE A 45 0.15 -12.04 -1.65
C PHE A 45 0.87 -11.56 -0.39
N SER A 46 1.83 -12.33 0.13
CA SER A 46 2.53 -12.02 1.36
C SER A 46 3.65 -11.00 1.20
N ASN A 47 4.17 -10.77 -0.01
CA ASN A 47 5.27 -9.84 -0.29
C ASN A 47 4.90 -8.77 -1.33
N SER A 48 3.64 -8.73 -1.78
CA SER A 48 3.21 -7.83 -2.86
C SER A 48 3.29 -6.35 -2.48
N LEU A 49 3.11 -6.02 -1.18
CA LEU A 49 3.19 -4.64 -0.70
C LEU A 49 4.62 -4.10 -0.63
N ASP A 50 5.61 -4.98 -0.55
CA ASP A 50 7.03 -4.60 -0.50
C ASP A 50 7.64 -4.49 -1.91
N ALA A 51 6.96 -5.04 -2.92
CA ALA A 51 7.50 -5.15 -4.28
C ALA A 51 7.44 -3.86 -5.11
N PHE A 52 6.70 -2.84 -4.65
CA PHE A 52 6.52 -1.59 -5.40
C PHE A 52 6.75 -0.36 -4.54
N HIS A 53 7.36 0.66 -5.13
CA HIS A 53 7.68 1.91 -4.43
C HIS A 53 6.48 2.86 -4.29
N ALA A 54 5.46 2.70 -5.13
CA ALA A 54 4.32 3.62 -5.18
C ALA A 54 3.02 2.91 -5.57
N TYR A 55 1.91 3.47 -5.08
CA TYR A 55 0.57 2.94 -5.28
C TYR A 55 -0.42 4.06 -5.60
N TYR A 56 -1.43 3.71 -6.38
CA TYR A 56 -2.63 4.51 -6.53
C TYR A 56 -3.66 4.13 -5.47
N VAL A 57 -4.14 5.13 -4.73
CA VAL A 57 -5.27 5.03 -3.80
C VAL A 57 -6.50 5.67 -4.42
N ASN A 58 -7.62 4.95 -4.43
CA ASN A 58 -8.84 5.40 -5.07
C ASN A 58 -10.01 5.47 -4.09
N LYS A 59 -10.32 6.70 -3.68
CA LYS A 59 -11.46 7.03 -2.81
C LYS A 59 -12.81 6.45 -3.25
N PHE A 60 -12.99 6.15 -4.54
CA PHE A 60 -14.25 5.64 -5.08
C PHE A 60 -14.36 4.11 -5.01
N ILE A 61 -13.26 3.38 -5.20
CA ILE A 61 -13.27 1.91 -5.10
C ILE A 61 -13.19 1.46 -3.63
N ASP A 62 -12.59 2.29 -2.78
CA ASP A 62 -12.43 2.06 -1.35
C ASP A 62 -13.72 2.38 -0.55
N HIS A 63 -14.81 2.75 -1.22
CA HIS A 63 -16.12 2.98 -0.60
C HIS A 63 -16.62 1.76 0.21
N HIS A 64 -16.32 0.55 -0.25
CA HIS A 64 -16.69 -0.70 0.42
C HIS A 64 -15.64 -1.18 1.43
N ALA A 65 -14.49 -0.52 1.52
CA ALA A 65 -13.47 -0.82 2.51
C ALA A 65 -13.90 -0.18 3.83
N PHE A 66 -14.68 -0.94 4.61
CA PHE A 66 -15.21 -0.66 5.95
C PHE A 66 -15.28 0.84 6.30
N GLY A 67 -16.37 1.49 5.88
CA GLY A 67 -16.73 2.77 6.46
C GLY A 67 -17.12 2.56 7.92
N ILE A 68 -16.43 3.22 8.84
CA ILE A 68 -17.03 3.60 10.12
C ILE A 68 -18.19 4.55 9.81
N ALA A 69 -19.34 3.97 9.53
CA ALA A 69 -20.62 4.65 9.57
C ALA A 69 -21.31 4.22 10.85
N SER A 70 -21.19 5.04 11.88
CA SER A 70 -22.21 5.29 12.91
C SER A 70 -21.99 6.71 13.42
#